data_AF-A0A7C2VMS1-F1
#
_entry.id   AF-A0A7C2VMS1-F1
#
_cell.length_a   1.000
_cell.length_b   1.000
_cell.length_c   1.000
_cell.angle_alpha   90.00
_cell.angle_beta   90.00
_cell.angle_gamma   90.00
#
_symmetry.space_group_name_H-M   'P 1'
#
loop_
_entity.id
_entity.type
_entity.pdbx_description
1 polymer ?
#
loop_
_entity_poly.entity_id
_entity_poly.type
_entity_poly.pdbx_seq_one_letter_code
_entity_poly.pdbx_strand_id
1 'polypeptide(L)'
;MLGFIIKVNEVFRQLACFLECYVNAVTRFLEFFMELALSLGAEGIQGLLSGGVNVDELVNSCDEGFLRYQVKSTIDLLLPSLNEHILEVAKRIKTLTVAHRILRSDTIADFKQLLYVQAADWLTLERQILSVYREAADEELTASRVAKLLRDMTGLAKETWERIARLTPLNRVEYRIEEVEFIAGEAVSLAERVTALFSNRLNAYFSCLNALRYILGAIVGEERRFETFIKILAGAPLENIIPEEIPADDVLFSVNRARVELELARQASDEVKNHLDALGFVARALKSKKLESIYRYYSLRAELFDEYWPKIHERLLRLQSILFKTKTCARQG
;
A
#
# COMPACT_ATOMS: atom_id res chain seq x y z
N MET A 1 11.31 17.09 4.62
CA MET A 1 10.71 16.34 3.49
C MET A 1 11.07 14.85 3.53
N LEU A 2 12.35 14.46 3.64
CA LEU A 2 12.79 13.05 3.72
C LEU A 2 12.13 12.25 4.86
N GLY A 3 12.12 12.78 6.09
CA GLY A 3 11.47 12.13 7.23
C GLY A 3 9.94 12.03 7.12
N PHE A 4 9.31 12.76 6.20
CA PHE A 4 7.89 12.62 5.91
C PHE A 4 7.64 11.53 4.86
N ILE A 5 8.51 11.41 3.85
CA ILE A 5 8.46 10.32 2.84
C ILE A 5 8.56 8.95 3.51
N ILE A 6 9.52 8.78 4.43
CA ILE A 6 9.69 7.54 5.19
C ILE A 6 8.40 7.18 5.95
N LYS A 7 7.75 8.18 6.57
CA LYS A 7 6.50 7.99 7.30
C LYS A 7 5.32 7.65 6.39
N VAL A 8 5.23 8.25 5.21
CA VAL A 8 4.16 7.96 4.24
C VAL A 8 4.32 6.56 3.66
N ASN A 9 5.55 6.16 3.36
CA ASN A 9 5.85 4.81 2.87
C ASN A 9 5.47 3.74 3.91
N GLU A 10 5.90 3.93 5.16
CA GLU A 10 5.53 3.06 6.27
C GLU A 10 4.01 2.98 6.45
N VAL A 11 3.30 4.10 6.33
CA VAL A 11 1.83 4.14 6.39
C VAL A 11 1.19 3.32 5.27
N PHE A 12 1.71 3.34 4.05
CA PHE A 12 1.14 2.54 2.96
C PHE A 12 1.32 1.05 3.16
N ARG A 13 2.50 0.60 3.61
CA ARG A 13 2.72 -0.81 3.97
C ARG A 13 1.78 -1.22 5.10
N GLN A 14 1.67 -0.39 6.12
CA GLN A 14 0.78 -0.59 7.25
C GLN A 14 -0.70 -0.67 6.85
N LEU A 15 -1.14 0.15 5.89
CA LEU A 15 -2.50 0.11 5.33
C LEU A 15 -2.74 -1.16 4.52
N ALA A 16 -1.78 -1.58 3.69
CA ALA A 16 -1.88 -2.83 2.92
C ALA A 16 -1.94 -4.05 3.84
N CYS A 17 -1.04 -4.15 4.83
CA CYS A 17 -1.05 -5.22 5.81
C CYS A 17 -2.34 -5.22 6.65
N PHE A 18 -2.94 -4.05 6.91
CA PHE A 18 -4.24 -3.98 7.57
C PHE A 18 -5.34 -4.56 6.67
N LEU A 19 -5.39 -4.14 5.40
CA LEU A 19 -6.39 -4.61 4.44
C LEU A 19 -6.30 -6.11 4.19
N GLU A 20 -5.09 -6.64 4.08
CA GLU A 20 -4.83 -8.08 3.97
C GLU A 20 -5.38 -8.83 5.18
N CYS A 21 -5.05 -8.40 6.42
CA CYS A 21 -5.61 -9.00 7.63
C CYS A 21 -7.15 -8.91 7.66
N TYR A 22 -7.72 -7.78 7.25
CA TYR A 22 -9.17 -7.59 7.22
C TYR A 22 -9.84 -8.52 6.21
N VAL A 23 -9.32 -8.60 4.99
CA VAL A 23 -9.81 -9.50 3.95
C VAL A 23 -9.74 -10.95 4.40
N ASN A 24 -8.62 -11.38 4.99
CA ASN A 24 -8.50 -12.74 5.51
C ASN A 24 -9.53 -13.03 6.61
N ALA A 25 -9.78 -12.08 7.52
CA ALA A 25 -10.82 -12.23 8.54
C ALA A 25 -12.22 -12.34 7.92
N VAL A 26 -12.52 -11.54 6.90
CA VAL A 26 -13.79 -11.64 6.15
C VAL A 26 -13.90 -13.00 5.46
N THR A 27 -12.85 -13.45 4.78
CA THR A 27 -12.83 -14.76 4.13
C THR A 27 -13.13 -15.88 5.11
N ARG A 28 -12.42 -15.93 6.25
CA ARG A 28 -12.64 -16.95 7.28
C ARG A 28 -14.04 -16.86 7.89
N PHE A 29 -14.55 -15.64 8.08
CA PHE A 29 -15.92 -15.44 8.56
C PHE A 29 -16.94 -16.00 7.56
N LEU A 30 -16.76 -15.73 6.27
CA LEU A 30 -17.62 -16.23 5.23
C LEU A 30 -17.52 -17.74 5.10
N GLU A 31 -16.32 -18.33 5.11
CA GLU A 31 -16.13 -19.79 5.14
C GLU A 31 -16.90 -20.43 6.29
N PHE A 32 -16.75 -19.91 7.52
CA PHE A 32 -17.47 -20.40 8.68
C PHE A 32 -18.99 -20.33 8.48
N PHE A 33 -19.49 -19.21 7.95
CA PHE A 33 -20.90 -19.04 7.62
C PHE A 33 -21.40 -20.04 6.58
N MET A 34 -20.64 -20.22 5.49
CA MET A 34 -21.00 -21.07 4.38
C MET A 34 -21.03 -22.54 4.80
N GLU A 35 -20.02 -23.00 5.52
CA GLU A 35 -19.95 -24.39 6.01
C GLU A 35 -21.08 -24.70 6.99
N LEU A 36 -21.40 -23.75 7.88
CA LEU A 36 -22.53 -23.90 8.78
C LEU A 36 -23.87 -23.92 8.03
N ALA A 37 -24.05 -23.08 7.02
CA ALA A 37 -25.27 -23.05 6.22
C ALA A 37 -25.44 -24.30 5.33
N LEU A 38 -24.36 -24.75 4.69
CA LEU A 38 -24.36 -25.90 3.78
C LEU A 38 -24.56 -27.21 4.54
N SER A 39 -23.93 -27.37 5.71
CA SER A 39 -24.13 -28.55 6.57
C SER A 39 -25.58 -28.72 7.06
N LEU A 40 -26.37 -27.63 7.02
CA LEU A 40 -27.79 -27.61 7.36
C LEU A 40 -28.71 -27.73 6.14
N GLY A 41 -28.16 -27.91 4.94
CA GLY A 41 -28.92 -28.17 3.71
C GLY A 41 -29.38 -26.91 2.96
N ALA A 42 -28.78 -25.74 3.20
CA ALA A 42 -29.16 -24.54 2.46
C ALA A 42 -28.81 -24.68 0.97
N GLU A 43 -29.81 -24.52 0.09
CA GLU A 43 -29.63 -24.47 -1.37
C GLU A 43 -28.95 -23.16 -1.78
N GLY A 44 -27.63 -23.10 -1.60
CA GLY A 44 -26.80 -21.97 -2.02
C GLY A 44 -26.84 -20.75 -1.11
N ILE A 45 -25.68 -20.17 -0.86
CA ILE A 45 -25.47 -19.01 0.02
C ILE A 45 -26.21 -17.77 -0.48
N GLN A 46 -26.36 -17.64 -1.80
CA GLN A 46 -27.08 -16.54 -2.40
C GLN A 46 -28.58 -16.57 -2.08
N GLY A 47 -29.18 -17.75 -1.92
CA GLY A 47 -30.57 -17.90 -1.45
C GLY A 47 -30.73 -17.36 -0.02
N LEU A 48 -29.79 -17.68 0.87
CA LEU A 48 -29.74 -17.13 2.23
C LEU A 48 -29.51 -15.61 2.26
N LEU A 49 -28.55 -15.11 1.48
CA LEU A 49 -28.23 -13.68 1.43
C LEU A 49 -29.34 -12.86 0.76
N SER A 50 -30.07 -13.42 -0.21
CA SER A 50 -31.21 -12.74 -0.85
C SER A 50 -32.52 -12.85 -0.06
N GLY A 51 -32.56 -13.69 0.98
CA GLY A 51 -33.77 -13.95 1.77
C GLY A 51 -34.75 -14.92 1.10
N GLY A 52 -34.32 -15.65 0.07
CA GLY A 52 -35.08 -16.71 -0.57
C GLY A 52 -35.13 -18.02 0.23
N VAL A 53 -34.27 -18.19 1.23
CA VAL A 53 -34.24 -19.34 2.15
C VAL A 53 -34.72 -18.92 3.54
N ASN A 54 -35.75 -19.60 4.07
CA ASN A 54 -36.20 -19.39 5.43
C ASN A 54 -35.30 -20.15 6.42
N VAL A 55 -34.51 -19.41 7.19
CA VAL A 55 -33.56 -19.97 8.17
C VAL A 55 -34.25 -20.81 9.24
N ASP A 56 -35.45 -20.42 9.69
CA ASP A 56 -36.16 -21.19 10.72
C ASP A 56 -36.64 -22.53 10.16
N GLU A 57 -37.17 -22.57 8.93
CA GLU A 57 -37.57 -23.82 8.27
C GLU A 57 -36.38 -24.74 8.03
N LEU A 58 -35.26 -24.17 7.56
CA LEU A 58 -34.02 -24.91 7.32
C LEU A 58 -33.60 -25.65 8.59
N VAL A 59 -33.46 -24.92 9.70
CA VAL A 59 -32.95 -25.50 10.95
C VAL A 59 -33.96 -26.43 11.61
N ASN A 60 -35.26 -26.10 11.57
CA ASN A 60 -36.31 -26.95 12.16
C ASN A 60 -36.55 -28.24 11.36
N SER A 61 -36.06 -28.33 10.12
CA SER A 61 -36.12 -29.55 9.31
C SER A 61 -35.05 -30.59 9.68
N CYS A 62 -34.03 -30.20 10.44
CA CYS A 62 -32.96 -31.10 10.89
C CYS A 62 -33.31 -31.79 12.20
N ASP A 63 -32.90 -33.06 12.34
CA ASP A 63 -32.88 -33.76 13.63
C ASP A 63 -31.92 -33.06 14.62
N GLU A 64 -32.28 -32.97 15.90
CA GLU A 64 -31.49 -32.26 16.92
C GLU A 64 -30.10 -32.88 17.14
N GLY A 65 -29.98 -34.21 17.07
CA GLY A 65 -28.70 -34.92 17.21
C GLY A 65 -27.78 -34.63 16.02
N PHE A 66 -28.35 -34.61 14.81
CA PHE A 66 -27.63 -34.20 13.61
C PHE A 66 -27.20 -32.72 13.68
N LEU A 67 -28.13 -31.83 14.04
CA LEU A 67 -27.89 -30.39 14.20
C LEU A 67 -26.72 -30.14 15.16
N ARG A 68 -26.75 -30.81 16.31
CA ARG A 68 -25.73 -30.74 17.34
C ARG A 68 -24.37 -31.19 16.83
N TYR A 69 -24.32 -32.33 16.15
CA TYR A 69 -23.09 -32.85 15.58
C TYR A 69 -22.49 -31.89 14.54
N GLN A 70 -23.30 -31.40 13.60
CA GLN A 70 -22.84 -30.48 12.56
C GLN A 70 -22.32 -29.17 13.17
N VAL A 71 -23.13 -28.49 13.97
CA VAL A 71 -22.76 -27.24 14.64
C VAL A 71 -21.47 -27.39 15.45
N LYS A 72 -21.36 -28.45 16.25
CA LYS A 72 -20.16 -28.72 17.03
C LYS A 72 -18.93 -28.90 16.13
N SER A 73 -19.04 -29.72 15.08
CA SER A 73 -17.93 -30.02 14.18
C SER A 73 -17.44 -28.79 13.41
N THR A 74 -18.36 -27.96 12.90
CA THR A 74 -18.01 -26.71 12.20
C THR A 74 -17.31 -25.74 13.12
N ILE A 75 -17.81 -25.60 14.36
CA ILE A 75 -17.20 -24.72 15.37
C ILE A 75 -15.80 -25.21 15.76
N ASP A 76 -15.64 -26.49 16.08
CA ASP A 76 -14.35 -27.08 16.47
C ASP A 76 -13.27 -26.88 15.39
N LEU A 77 -13.65 -27.00 14.11
CA LEU A 77 -12.73 -26.91 12.98
C LEU A 77 -12.36 -25.46 12.62
N LEU A 78 -13.34 -24.55 12.61
CA LEU A 78 -13.18 -23.24 11.96
C LEU A 78 -13.15 -22.05 12.92
N LEU A 79 -13.79 -22.13 14.09
CA LEU A 79 -13.84 -21.02 15.04
C LEU A 79 -12.45 -20.60 15.55
N PRO A 80 -11.50 -21.51 15.87
CA PRO A 80 -10.17 -21.11 16.32
C PRO A 80 -9.45 -20.21 15.30
N SER A 81 -9.55 -20.56 14.01
CA SER A 81 -8.96 -19.78 12.92
C SER A 81 -9.65 -18.43 12.78
N LEU A 82 -10.99 -18.40 12.79
CA LEU A 82 -11.76 -17.16 12.71
C LEU A 82 -11.42 -16.20 13.85
N ASN A 83 -11.32 -16.71 15.08
CA ASN A 83 -10.99 -15.92 16.27
C ASN A 83 -9.62 -15.25 16.18
N GLU A 84 -8.60 -15.97 15.71
CA GLU A 84 -7.26 -15.40 15.51
C GLU A 84 -7.31 -14.18 14.58
N HIS A 85 -8.03 -14.30 13.47
CA HIS A 85 -8.14 -13.24 12.48
C HIS A 85 -8.95 -12.04 12.99
N ILE A 86 -10.08 -12.26 13.67
CA ILE A 86 -10.88 -11.18 14.27
C ILE A 86 -10.04 -10.38 15.27
N LEU A 87 -9.31 -11.07 16.15
CA LEU A 87 -8.47 -10.43 17.16
C LEU A 87 -7.32 -9.66 16.51
N GLU A 88 -6.72 -10.19 15.45
CA GLU A 88 -5.64 -9.51 14.75
C GLU A 88 -6.13 -8.24 14.03
N VAL A 89 -7.29 -8.28 13.39
CA VAL A 89 -7.93 -7.09 12.82
C VAL A 89 -8.15 -6.04 13.90
N ALA A 90 -8.76 -6.43 15.03
CA ALA A 90 -9.05 -5.51 16.14
C ALA A 90 -7.79 -4.81 16.67
N LYS A 91 -6.67 -5.55 16.83
CA LYS A 91 -5.37 -4.99 17.23
C LYS A 91 -4.85 -3.98 16.21
N ARG A 92 -5.02 -4.27 14.91
CA ARG A 92 -4.48 -3.45 13.82
C ARG A 92 -5.33 -2.23 13.46
N ILE A 93 -6.55 -2.07 13.98
CA ILE A 93 -7.34 -0.84 13.74
C ILE A 93 -6.57 0.42 14.20
N LYS A 94 -5.69 0.32 15.20
CA LYS A 94 -4.83 1.44 15.64
C LYS A 94 -3.98 2.00 14.49
N THR A 95 -3.56 1.16 13.57
CA THR A 95 -2.79 1.52 12.37
C THR A 95 -3.53 2.53 11.49
N LEU A 96 -4.86 2.37 11.34
CA LEU A 96 -5.70 3.32 10.60
C LEU A 96 -5.70 4.72 11.24
N THR A 97 -5.58 4.80 12.56
CA THR A 97 -5.49 6.09 13.26
C THR A 97 -4.21 6.83 12.89
N VAL A 98 -3.09 6.11 12.85
CA VAL A 98 -1.79 6.66 12.45
C VAL A 98 -1.84 7.11 10.99
N ALA A 99 -2.40 6.27 10.12
CA ALA A 99 -2.57 6.55 8.70
C ALA A 99 -3.44 7.80 8.46
N HIS A 100 -4.62 7.87 9.09
CA HIS A 100 -5.51 9.03 8.99
C HIS A 100 -4.81 10.31 9.43
N ARG A 101 -4.07 10.31 10.55
CA ARG A 101 -3.35 11.49 11.03
C ARG A 101 -2.28 11.96 10.04
N ILE A 102 -1.56 11.03 9.41
CA ILE A 102 -0.46 11.35 8.49
C ILE A 102 -0.99 11.81 7.14
N LEU A 103 -2.00 11.11 6.60
CA LEU A 103 -2.55 11.31 5.26
C LEU A 103 -3.69 12.33 5.22
N ARG A 104 -4.35 12.62 6.34
CA ARG A 104 -5.56 13.46 6.45
C ARG A 104 -6.61 13.04 5.42
N SER A 105 -6.98 11.76 5.46
CA SER A 105 -7.92 11.13 4.54
C SER A 105 -9.27 10.97 5.22
N ASP A 106 -10.31 11.55 4.61
CA ASP A 106 -11.70 11.39 5.06
C ASP A 106 -12.16 9.94 4.87
N THR A 107 -11.79 9.31 3.74
CA THR A 107 -12.08 7.89 3.49
C THR A 107 -11.56 6.99 4.62
N ILE A 108 -10.33 7.21 5.11
CA ILE A 108 -9.78 6.42 6.22
C ILE A 108 -10.55 6.68 7.53
N ALA A 109 -11.02 7.91 7.77
CA ALA A 109 -11.80 8.23 8.95
C ALA A 109 -13.14 7.47 8.96
N ASP A 110 -13.88 7.56 7.85
CA ASP A 110 -15.17 6.88 7.68
C ASP A 110 -14.99 5.36 7.78
N PHE A 111 -13.99 4.82 7.07
CA PHE A 111 -13.72 3.39 7.07
C PHE A 111 -13.33 2.87 8.45
N LYS A 112 -12.49 3.61 9.18
CA LYS A 112 -12.11 3.28 10.55
C LYS A 112 -13.33 3.19 11.48
N GLN A 113 -14.30 4.11 11.37
CA GLN A 113 -15.51 4.06 12.19
C GLN A 113 -16.35 2.83 11.89
N LEU A 114 -16.55 2.51 10.60
CA LEU A 114 -17.28 1.32 10.17
C LEU A 114 -16.62 0.02 10.67
N LEU A 115 -15.28 -0.05 10.61
CA LEU A 115 -14.53 -1.22 11.05
C LEU A 115 -14.54 -1.45 12.56
N TYR A 116 -14.60 -0.38 13.37
CA TYR A 116 -14.79 -0.55 14.81
C TYR A 116 -16.13 -1.18 15.15
N VAL A 117 -17.19 -0.76 14.46
CA VAL A 117 -18.52 -1.37 14.61
C VAL A 117 -18.45 -2.83 14.19
N GLN A 118 -17.88 -3.12 13.01
CA GLN A 118 -17.71 -4.50 12.54
C GLN A 118 -16.97 -5.41 13.50
N ALA A 119 -15.85 -4.93 14.04
CA ALA A 119 -15.04 -5.72 14.97
C ALA A 119 -15.82 -6.00 16.26
N ALA A 120 -16.62 -5.04 16.74
CA ALA A 120 -17.50 -5.27 17.89
C ALA A 120 -18.61 -6.28 17.58
N ASP A 121 -19.20 -6.22 16.37
CA ASP A 121 -20.20 -7.17 15.91
C ASP A 121 -19.61 -8.58 15.82
N TRP A 122 -18.41 -8.73 15.24
CA TRP A 122 -17.69 -10.01 15.18
C TRP A 122 -17.37 -10.57 16.56
N LEU A 123 -16.88 -9.76 17.49
CA LEU A 123 -16.63 -10.21 18.88
C LEU A 123 -17.92 -10.58 19.62
N THR A 124 -19.04 -9.92 19.30
CA THR A 124 -20.35 -10.27 19.86
C THR A 124 -20.84 -11.60 19.30
N LEU A 125 -20.70 -11.78 17.99
CA LEU A 125 -21.04 -13.03 17.31
C LEU A 125 -20.18 -14.20 17.80
N GLU A 126 -18.88 -14.01 18.01
CA GLU A 126 -17.98 -15.01 18.61
C GLU A 126 -18.57 -15.54 19.93
N ARG A 127 -19.00 -14.64 20.82
CA ARG A 127 -19.59 -15.04 22.12
C ARG A 127 -20.87 -15.85 21.92
N GLN A 128 -21.68 -15.49 20.93
CA GLN A 128 -22.89 -16.25 20.59
C GLN A 128 -22.54 -17.64 20.06
N ILE A 129 -21.57 -17.76 19.15
CA ILE A 129 -21.08 -19.04 18.62
C ILE A 129 -20.59 -19.93 19.78
N LEU A 130 -19.77 -19.38 20.68
CA LEU A 130 -19.28 -20.12 21.86
C LEU A 130 -20.40 -20.56 22.81
N SER A 131 -21.46 -19.76 22.96
CA SER A 131 -22.64 -20.15 23.74
C SER A 131 -23.35 -21.34 23.10
N VAL A 132 -23.56 -21.28 21.77
CA VAL A 132 -24.19 -22.36 20.99
C VAL A 132 -23.33 -23.63 21.03
N TYR A 133 -22.02 -23.50 20.97
CA TYR A 133 -21.07 -24.60 21.07
C TYR A 133 -21.17 -25.37 22.40
N ARG A 134 -21.18 -24.65 23.53
CA ARG A 134 -21.28 -25.29 24.85
C ARG A 134 -22.57 -26.08 24.99
N GLU A 135 -23.68 -25.51 24.55
CA GLU A 135 -24.99 -26.19 24.56
C GLU A 135 -25.02 -27.39 23.62
N ALA A 136 -24.33 -27.30 22.48
CA ALA A 136 -24.14 -28.45 21.60
C ALA A 136 -23.29 -29.57 22.23
N ALA A 137 -22.43 -29.26 23.21
CA ALA A 137 -21.69 -30.26 23.96
C ALA A 137 -22.49 -30.89 25.11
N ASP A 138 -23.37 -30.11 25.75
CA ASP A 138 -24.08 -30.48 27.00
C ASP A 138 -25.50 -31.03 26.79
N GLU A 139 -25.85 -31.36 25.54
CA GLU A 139 -27.15 -31.88 25.11
C GLU A 139 -28.36 -30.92 25.11
N GLU A 140 -28.19 -29.64 25.41
CA GLU A 140 -29.28 -28.63 25.48
C GLU A 140 -29.44 -27.74 24.22
N LEU A 141 -28.85 -28.12 23.08
CA LEU A 141 -28.96 -27.33 21.85
C LEU A 141 -30.39 -27.30 21.29
N THR A 142 -30.92 -26.11 21.01
CA THR A 142 -32.22 -25.94 20.36
C THR A 142 -32.10 -25.38 18.94
N ALA A 143 -32.95 -25.86 18.04
CA ALA A 143 -33.07 -25.36 16.66
C ALA A 143 -33.23 -23.82 16.61
N SER A 144 -34.06 -23.24 17.48
CA SER A 144 -34.28 -21.79 17.53
C SER A 144 -33.00 -20.97 17.74
N ARG A 145 -32.03 -21.48 18.50
CA ARG A 145 -30.75 -20.79 18.77
C ARG A 145 -29.82 -20.86 17.57
N VAL A 146 -29.74 -22.01 16.91
CA VAL A 146 -28.96 -22.14 15.67
C VAL A 146 -29.56 -21.28 14.57
N ALA A 147 -30.88 -21.23 14.46
CA ALA A 147 -31.58 -20.34 13.53
C ALA A 147 -31.30 -18.85 13.84
N LYS A 148 -31.26 -18.48 15.12
CA LYS A 148 -30.83 -17.13 15.52
C LYS A 148 -29.39 -16.85 15.10
N LEU A 149 -28.45 -17.76 15.40
CA LEU A 149 -27.04 -17.61 15.02
C LEU A 149 -26.89 -17.42 13.51
N LEU A 150 -27.51 -18.27 12.70
CA LEU A 150 -27.48 -18.14 11.23
C LEU A 150 -28.07 -16.83 10.73
N ARG A 151 -29.14 -16.32 11.35
CA ARG A 151 -29.70 -15.00 11.00
C ARG A 151 -28.74 -13.87 11.31
N ASP A 152 -28.15 -13.87 12.50
CA ASP A 152 -27.19 -12.85 12.92
C ASP A 152 -25.96 -12.86 11.98
N MET A 153 -25.47 -14.06 11.64
CA MET A 153 -24.41 -14.25 10.65
C MET A 153 -24.80 -13.78 9.25
N THR A 154 -26.01 -14.09 8.80
CA THR A 154 -26.52 -13.66 7.49
C THR A 154 -26.60 -12.13 7.41
N GLY A 155 -27.10 -11.47 8.46
CA GLY A 155 -27.14 -10.01 8.55
C GLY A 155 -25.74 -9.41 8.48
N LEU A 156 -24.82 -9.91 9.30
CA LEU A 156 -23.44 -9.43 9.33
C LEU A 156 -22.69 -9.69 8.02
N ALA A 157 -22.96 -10.81 7.34
CA ALA A 157 -22.43 -11.10 6.02
C ALA A 157 -22.90 -10.08 4.98
N LYS A 158 -24.21 -9.76 4.92
CA LYS A 158 -24.72 -8.72 4.02
C LYS A 158 -24.05 -7.38 4.26
N GLU A 159 -23.95 -6.95 5.52
CA GLU A 159 -23.30 -5.69 5.86
C GLU A 159 -21.81 -5.67 5.51
N THR A 160 -21.10 -6.78 5.76
CA THR A 160 -19.69 -6.93 5.40
C THR A 160 -19.50 -6.80 3.89
N TRP A 161 -20.37 -7.43 3.10
CA TRP A 161 -20.36 -7.32 1.65
C TRP A 161 -20.63 -5.90 1.16
N GLU A 162 -21.61 -5.21 1.72
CA GLU A 162 -21.87 -3.80 1.39
C GLU A 162 -20.67 -2.90 1.69
N ARG A 163 -19.91 -3.20 2.75
CA ARG A 163 -18.70 -2.46 3.12
C ARG A 163 -17.56 -2.74 2.14
N ILE A 164 -17.34 -4.00 1.76
CA ILE A 164 -16.35 -4.38 0.73
C ILE A 164 -16.68 -3.77 -0.63
N ALA A 165 -17.95 -3.78 -1.03
CA ALA A 165 -18.42 -3.18 -2.27
C ALA A 165 -18.28 -1.64 -2.31
N ARG A 166 -18.05 -0.98 -1.16
CA ARG A 166 -17.67 0.45 -1.13
C ARG A 166 -16.18 0.66 -1.38
N LEU A 167 -15.34 -0.36 -1.15
CA LEU A 167 -13.89 -0.30 -1.37
C LEU A 167 -13.51 -0.54 -2.83
N THR A 168 -14.39 -1.17 -3.60
CA THR A 168 -14.11 -1.57 -4.98
C THR A 168 -15.35 -1.40 -5.87
N PRO A 169 -15.20 -1.14 -7.18
CA PRO A 169 -16.31 -1.18 -8.13
C PRO A 169 -16.66 -2.63 -8.52
N LEU A 170 -16.57 -3.59 -7.60
CA LEU A 170 -16.83 -4.99 -7.91
C LEU A 170 -18.32 -5.19 -8.28
N ASN A 171 -18.53 -6.05 -9.25
CA ASN A 171 -19.84 -6.32 -9.83
C ASN A 171 -20.71 -7.07 -8.82
N ARG A 172 -21.95 -6.62 -8.59
CA ARG A 172 -22.80 -7.10 -7.47
C ARG A 172 -23.36 -8.52 -7.64
N VAL A 173 -22.98 -9.23 -8.70
CA VAL A 173 -23.61 -10.48 -9.12
C VAL A 173 -22.61 -11.60 -8.85
N GLU A 174 -22.83 -12.33 -7.74
CA GLU A 174 -22.07 -13.52 -7.30
C GLU A 174 -20.61 -13.28 -6.88
N TYR A 175 -20.43 -12.76 -5.67
CA TYR A 175 -19.10 -12.68 -5.06
C TYR A 175 -18.61 -14.05 -4.60
N ARG A 176 -17.41 -14.42 -5.05
CA ARG A 176 -16.66 -15.59 -4.56
C ARG A 176 -15.56 -15.16 -3.60
N ILE A 177 -15.11 -16.06 -2.73
CA ILE A 177 -13.99 -15.80 -1.80
C ILE A 177 -12.76 -15.29 -2.55
N GLU A 178 -12.44 -15.87 -3.71
CA GLU A 178 -11.23 -15.51 -4.47
C GLU A 178 -11.27 -14.04 -4.96
N GLU A 179 -12.46 -13.48 -5.17
CA GLU A 179 -12.62 -12.09 -5.59
C GLU A 179 -12.38 -11.11 -4.43
N VAL A 180 -12.64 -11.52 -3.18
CA VAL A 180 -12.32 -10.72 -1.99
C VAL A 180 -10.82 -10.73 -1.72
N GLU A 181 -10.18 -11.90 -1.87
CA GLU A 181 -8.74 -12.04 -1.73
C GLU A 181 -7.96 -11.22 -2.77
N PHE A 182 -8.51 -11.08 -3.99
CA PHE A 182 -7.95 -10.21 -5.02
C PHE A 182 -7.80 -8.75 -4.54
N ILE A 183 -8.71 -8.26 -3.69
CA ILE A 183 -8.64 -6.91 -3.12
C ILE A 183 -7.39 -6.73 -2.27
N ALA A 184 -7.03 -7.73 -1.46
CA ALA A 184 -5.82 -7.70 -0.66
C ALA A 184 -4.57 -7.68 -1.55
N GLY A 185 -4.53 -8.54 -2.58
CA GLY A 185 -3.44 -8.58 -3.55
C GLY A 185 -3.22 -7.24 -4.27
N GLU A 186 -4.30 -6.61 -4.74
CA GLU A 186 -4.24 -5.29 -5.37
C GLU A 186 -3.76 -4.20 -4.40
N ALA A 187 -4.22 -4.23 -3.14
CA ALA A 187 -3.79 -3.28 -2.12
C ALA A 187 -2.29 -3.40 -1.81
N VAL A 188 -1.77 -4.63 -1.70
CA VAL A 188 -0.33 -4.89 -1.51
C VAL A 188 0.46 -4.39 -2.72
N SER A 189 0.04 -4.74 -3.94
CA SER A 189 0.68 -4.29 -5.18
C SER A 189 0.71 -2.76 -5.30
N LEU A 190 -0.38 -2.07 -4.94
CA LEU A 190 -0.42 -0.62 -4.90
C LEU A 190 0.56 -0.03 -3.87
N ALA A 191 0.62 -0.61 -2.67
CA ALA A 191 1.56 -0.16 -1.65
C ALA A 191 3.02 -0.37 -2.08
N GLU A 192 3.35 -1.48 -2.73
CA GLU A 192 4.67 -1.76 -3.28
C GLU A 192 5.05 -0.76 -4.37
N ARG A 193 4.15 -0.47 -5.33
CA ARG A 193 4.39 0.53 -6.37
C ARG A 193 4.64 1.93 -5.79
N VAL A 194 3.85 2.33 -4.80
CA VAL A 194 4.05 3.63 -4.11
C VAL A 194 5.36 3.63 -3.32
N THR A 195 5.73 2.52 -2.68
CA THR A 195 7.03 2.35 -2.01
C THR A 195 8.17 2.50 -3.00
N ALA A 196 8.10 1.81 -4.13
CA ALA A 196 9.09 1.84 -5.20
C ALA A 196 9.27 3.26 -5.76
N LEU A 197 8.17 3.99 -5.98
CA LEU A 197 8.20 5.39 -6.37
C LEU A 197 9.04 6.23 -5.41
N PHE A 198 8.82 6.11 -4.10
CA PHE A 198 9.56 6.89 -3.12
C PHE A 198 11.04 6.51 -3.05
N SER A 199 11.36 5.23 -3.14
CA SER A 199 12.75 4.73 -3.17
C SER A 199 13.49 5.20 -4.43
N ASN A 200 12.89 5.03 -5.60
CA ASN A 200 13.46 5.48 -6.88
C ASN A 200 13.63 6.99 -6.91
N ARG A 201 12.71 7.73 -6.29
CA ARG A 201 12.85 9.18 -6.14
C ARG A 201 14.06 9.57 -5.31
N LEU A 202 14.36 8.85 -4.23
CA LEU A 202 15.56 9.07 -3.42
C LEU A 202 16.82 8.75 -4.22
N ASN A 203 16.82 7.64 -4.96
CA ASN A 203 17.95 7.28 -5.83
C ASN A 203 18.21 8.37 -6.88
N ALA A 204 17.18 8.81 -7.61
CA ALA A 204 17.30 9.90 -8.57
C ALA A 204 17.83 11.19 -7.93
N TYR A 205 17.39 11.51 -6.70
CA TYR A 205 17.89 12.66 -5.96
C TYR A 205 19.37 12.53 -5.63
N PHE A 206 19.79 11.42 -5.03
CA PHE A 206 21.16 11.21 -4.59
C PHE A 206 22.12 11.11 -5.77
N SER A 207 21.71 10.49 -6.88
CA SER A 207 22.50 10.45 -8.09
C SER A 207 22.67 11.84 -8.73
N CYS A 208 21.61 12.67 -8.79
CA CYS A 208 21.76 14.07 -9.20
C CYS A 208 22.74 14.84 -8.29
N LEU A 209 22.65 14.62 -6.97
CA LEU A 209 23.53 15.26 -6.00
C LEU A 209 24.98 14.79 -6.16
N ASN A 210 25.20 13.50 -6.42
CA ASN A 210 26.53 12.94 -6.67
C ASN A 210 27.13 13.49 -7.96
N ALA A 211 26.35 13.58 -9.04
CA ALA A 211 26.80 14.21 -10.28
C ALA A 211 27.31 15.64 -10.03
N LEU A 212 26.53 16.42 -9.27
CA LEU A 212 26.95 17.77 -8.88
C LEU A 212 28.21 17.75 -8.00
N ARG A 213 28.30 16.83 -7.03
CA ARG A 213 29.48 16.69 -6.16
C ARG A 213 30.74 16.37 -6.93
N TYR A 214 30.69 15.54 -7.96
CA TYR A 214 31.84 15.25 -8.82
C TYR A 214 32.29 16.50 -9.57
N ILE A 215 31.36 17.24 -10.18
CA ILE A 215 31.69 18.48 -10.89
C ILE A 215 32.30 19.52 -9.93
N LEU A 216 31.68 19.75 -8.77
CA LEU A 216 32.22 20.70 -7.78
C LEU A 216 33.57 20.25 -7.20
N GLY A 217 33.75 18.94 -6.99
CA GLY A 217 35.01 18.39 -6.51
C GLY A 217 36.17 18.63 -7.47
N ALA A 218 35.92 18.52 -8.79
CA ALA A 218 36.93 18.89 -9.79
C ALA A 218 37.25 20.38 -9.78
N ILE A 219 36.27 21.25 -9.50
CA ILE A 219 36.47 22.70 -9.56
C ILE A 219 37.18 23.22 -8.31
N VAL A 220 36.73 22.84 -7.11
CA VAL A 220 37.19 23.47 -5.85
C VAL A 220 37.87 22.50 -4.87
N GLY A 221 38.02 21.23 -5.24
CA GLY A 221 38.49 20.17 -4.35
C GLY A 221 37.42 19.63 -3.40
N GLU A 222 37.66 18.45 -2.83
CA GLU A 222 36.67 17.76 -1.98
C GLU A 222 36.30 18.53 -0.71
N GLU A 223 37.27 19.21 -0.09
CA GLU A 223 37.10 19.88 1.20
C GLU A 223 36.19 21.11 1.12
N ARG A 224 36.24 21.83 -0.01
CA ARG A 224 35.50 23.09 -0.20
C ARG A 224 34.17 22.92 -0.94
N ARG A 225 33.84 21.71 -1.38
CA ARG A 225 32.66 21.45 -2.24
C ARG A 225 31.34 21.83 -1.58
N PHE A 226 31.19 21.61 -0.27
CA PHE A 226 29.94 21.89 0.44
C PHE A 226 29.75 23.40 0.65
N GLU A 227 30.79 24.10 1.11
CA GLU A 227 30.80 25.55 1.24
C GLU A 227 30.52 26.22 -0.11
N THR A 228 31.15 25.72 -1.17
CA THR A 228 30.96 26.20 -2.54
C THR A 228 29.54 25.97 -3.04
N PHE A 229 28.97 24.79 -2.78
CA PHE A 229 27.58 24.49 -3.12
C PHE A 229 26.61 25.49 -2.47
N ILE A 230 26.82 25.84 -1.20
CA ILE A 230 26.01 26.86 -0.50
C ILE A 230 26.20 28.25 -1.13
N LYS A 231 27.42 28.65 -1.48
CA LYS A 231 27.69 29.93 -2.15
C LYS A 231 26.99 30.04 -3.50
N ILE A 232 27.01 28.97 -4.31
CA ILE A 232 26.30 28.92 -5.60
C ILE A 232 24.79 29.07 -5.38
N LEU A 233 24.22 28.35 -4.40
CA LEU A 233 22.79 28.47 -4.06
C LEU A 233 22.41 29.86 -3.55
N ALA A 234 23.34 30.57 -2.89
CA ALA A 234 23.16 31.95 -2.45
C ALA A 234 23.33 32.99 -3.57
N GLY A 235 23.60 32.57 -4.81
CA GLY A 235 23.74 33.45 -5.96
C GLY A 235 25.11 34.11 -6.09
N ALA A 236 26.15 33.56 -5.45
CA ALA A 236 27.51 34.09 -5.59
C ALA A 236 27.99 33.99 -7.06
N PRO A 237 28.73 35.00 -7.57
CA PRO A 237 29.27 34.97 -8.93
C PRO A 237 30.19 33.76 -9.13
N LEU A 238 30.01 33.04 -10.25
CA LEU A 238 30.80 31.84 -10.55
C LEU A 238 32.29 32.13 -10.72
N GLU A 239 32.65 33.34 -11.15
CA GLU A 239 34.03 33.83 -11.29
C GLU A 239 34.77 33.85 -9.95
N ASN A 240 34.05 34.05 -8.84
CA ASN A 240 34.64 34.05 -7.49
C ASN A 240 34.77 32.65 -6.88
N ILE A 241 34.37 31.62 -7.63
CA ILE A 241 34.23 30.24 -7.17
C ILE A 241 35.15 29.32 -7.97
N ILE A 242 35.22 29.54 -9.28
CA ILE A 242 36.03 28.72 -10.20
C ILE A 242 37.48 29.22 -10.10
N PRO A 243 38.45 28.38 -9.70
CA PRO A 243 39.85 28.78 -9.69
C PRO A 243 40.37 28.99 -11.12
N GLU A 244 41.43 29.79 -11.26
CA GLU A 244 42.02 30.16 -12.55
C GLU A 244 42.53 28.94 -13.33
N GLU A 245 43.04 27.92 -12.64
CA GLU A 245 43.52 26.68 -13.23
C GLU A 245 42.84 25.47 -12.60
N ILE A 246 42.40 24.53 -13.44
CA ILE A 246 41.85 23.25 -13.01
C ILE A 246 42.53 22.13 -13.82
N PRO A 247 43.08 21.09 -13.16
CA PRO A 247 43.70 19.98 -13.87
C PRO A 247 42.73 19.29 -14.84
N ALA A 248 43.08 19.25 -16.13
CA ALA A 248 42.22 18.69 -17.18
C ALA A 248 41.85 17.21 -16.95
N ASP A 249 42.73 16.45 -16.29
CA ASP A 249 42.53 15.03 -15.96
C ASP A 249 41.45 14.85 -14.89
N ASP A 250 41.45 15.71 -13.87
CA ASP A 250 40.45 15.69 -12.79
C ASP A 250 39.08 16.13 -13.30
N VAL A 251 39.04 17.14 -14.19
CA VAL A 251 37.79 17.54 -14.86
C VAL A 251 37.27 16.41 -15.72
N LEU A 252 38.12 15.75 -16.52
CA LEU A 252 37.69 14.66 -17.39
C LEU A 252 37.15 13.47 -16.59
N PHE A 253 37.84 13.09 -15.51
CA PHE A 253 37.38 12.04 -14.60
C PHE A 253 36.02 12.40 -13.98
N SER A 254 35.90 13.61 -13.44
CA SER A 254 34.67 14.06 -12.79
C SER A 254 33.49 14.23 -13.75
N VAL A 255 33.74 14.69 -14.98
CA VAL A 255 32.71 14.74 -16.04
C VAL A 255 32.22 13.33 -16.37
N ASN A 256 33.11 12.34 -16.50
CA ASN A 256 32.72 10.95 -16.75
C ASN A 256 31.89 10.39 -15.59
N ARG A 257 32.31 10.60 -14.35
CA ARG A 257 31.56 10.16 -13.15
C ARG A 257 30.20 10.85 -13.06
N ALA A 258 30.16 12.16 -13.29
CA ALA A 258 28.94 12.92 -13.28
C ALA A 258 27.96 12.41 -14.34
N ARG A 259 28.41 12.06 -15.54
CA ARG A 259 27.56 11.47 -16.59
C ARG A 259 26.96 10.12 -16.19
N VAL A 260 27.74 9.25 -15.56
CA VAL A 260 27.25 7.95 -15.06
C VAL A 260 26.17 8.14 -14.00
N GLU A 261 26.42 8.99 -13.00
CA GLU A 261 25.44 9.33 -11.97
C GLU A 261 24.17 9.94 -12.57
N LEU A 262 24.36 10.82 -13.53
CA LEU A 262 23.26 11.40 -14.27
C LEU A 262 22.42 10.31 -14.95
N GLU A 263 23.03 9.33 -15.63
CA GLU A 263 22.30 8.26 -16.30
C GLU A 263 21.53 7.37 -15.30
N LEU A 264 22.13 7.09 -14.14
CA LEU A 264 21.43 6.42 -13.03
C LEU A 264 20.23 7.23 -12.54
N ALA A 265 20.37 8.56 -12.45
CA ALA A 265 19.27 9.43 -12.08
C ALA A 265 18.14 9.40 -13.12
N ARG A 266 18.47 9.31 -14.41
CA ARG A 266 17.49 9.18 -15.49
C ARG A 266 16.71 7.87 -15.36
N GLN A 267 17.41 6.74 -15.24
CA GLN A 267 16.77 5.43 -15.06
C GLN A 267 15.84 5.42 -13.84
N ALA A 268 16.30 5.93 -12.70
CA ALA A 268 15.48 6.03 -11.51
C ALA A 268 14.28 6.99 -11.68
N SER A 269 14.44 8.08 -12.44
CA SER A 269 13.34 9.01 -12.75
C SER A 269 12.29 8.38 -13.68
N ASP A 270 12.71 7.56 -14.65
CA ASP A 270 11.80 6.80 -15.49
C ASP A 270 10.96 5.81 -14.66
N GLU A 271 11.58 5.12 -13.70
CA GLU A 271 10.84 4.25 -12.77
C GLU A 271 9.89 5.03 -11.84
N VAL A 272 10.24 6.26 -11.45
CA VAL A 272 9.30 7.13 -10.72
C VAL A 272 8.06 7.41 -11.58
N LYS A 273 8.23 7.70 -12.88
CA LYS A 273 7.12 7.97 -13.80
C LYS A 273 6.22 6.74 -13.97
N ASN A 274 6.80 5.55 -14.07
CA ASN A 274 6.08 4.29 -14.19
C ASN A 274 5.15 3.97 -12.99
N HIS A 275 5.35 4.65 -11.86
CA HIS A 275 4.57 4.41 -10.64
C HIS A 275 3.80 5.65 -10.15
N LEU A 276 3.88 6.77 -10.88
CA LEU A 276 3.19 8.02 -10.50
C LEU A 276 1.67 7.88 -10.55
N ASP A 277 1.17 7.06 -11.48
CA ASP A 277 -0.23 6.72 -11.64
C ASP A 277 -0.80 6.05 -10.38
N ALA A 278 -0.05 5.14 -9.75
CA ALA A 278 -0.45 4.45 -8.52
C ALA A 278 -0.62 5.46 -7.37
N LEU A 279 0.32 6.39 -7.20
CA LEU A 279 0.19 7.46 -6.20
C LEU A 279 -1.03 8.36 -6.49
N GLY A 280 -1.25 8.70 -7.77
CA GLY A 280 -2.41 9.49 -8.20
C GLY A 280 -3.75 8.76 -7.95
N PHE A 281 -3.82 7.46 -8.23
CA PHE A 281 -4.97 6.61 -7.94
C PHE A 281 -5.25 6.59 -6.44
N VAL A 282 -4.25 6.27 -5.63
CA VAL A 282 -4.39 6.17 -4.17
C VAL A 282 -4.78 7.51 -3.56
N ALA A 283 -4.23 8.63 -4.05
CA ALA A 283 -4.62 9.97 -3.61
C ALA A 283 -6.13 10.24 -3.82
N ARG A 284 -6.66 9.86 -4.99
CA ARG A 284 -8.08 10.00 -5.33
C ARG A 284 -8.97 9.06 -4.53
N ALA A 285 -8.61 7.77 -4.45
CA ALA A 285 -9.37 6.77 -3.72
C ALA A 285 -9.49 7.11 -2.22
N LEU A 286 -8.39 7.57 -1.62
CA LEU A 286 -8.36 8.01 -0.23
C LEU A 286 -8.88 9.43 -0.02
N LYS A 287 -9.26 10.16 -1.08
CA LYS A 287 -9.66 11.57 -1.03
C LYS A 287 -8.67 12.44 -0.24
N SER A 288 -7.38 12.16 -0.35
CA SER A 288 -6.35 12.82 0.44
C SER A 288 -5.73 14.00 -0.32
N LYS A 289 -6.11 15.23 0.06
CA LYS A 289 -5.49 16.46 -0.47
C LYS A 289 -3.97 16.48 -0.30
N LYS A 290 -3.47 15.85 0.77
CA LYS A 290 -2.05 15.79 1.07
C LYS A 290 -1.31 14.88 0.10
N LEU A 291 -1.84 13.69 -0.19
CA LEU A 291 -1.28 12.80 -1.20
C LEU A 291 -1.36 13.42 -2.59
N GLU A 292 -2.45 14.12 -2.89
CA GLU A 292 -2.62 14.81 -4.16
C GLU A 292 -1.57 15.92 -4.36
N SER A 293 -1.26 16.69 -3.32
CA SER A 293 -0.17 17.68 -3.36
C SER A 293 1.19 17.03 -3.62
N ILE A 294 1.46 15.86 -3.02
CA ILE A 294 2.70 15.11 -3.24
C ILE A 294 2.77 14.58 -4.68
N TYR A 295 1.67 14.02 -5.19
CA TYR A 295 1.55 13.56 -6.56
C TYR A 295 1.85 14.69 -7.57
N ARG A 296 1.21 15.86 -7.38
CA ARG A 296 1.47 17.05 -8.23
C ARG A 296 2.92 17.51 -8.16
N TYR A 297 3.49 17.55 -6.96
CA TYR A 297 4.89 17.92 -6.75
C TYR A 297 5.84 16.97 -7.50
N TYR A 298 5.62 15.65 -7.43
CA TYR A 298 6.48 14.70 -8.13
C TYR A 298 6.26 14.66 -9.64
N SER A 299 5.02 14.89 -10.09
CA SER A 299 4.72 15.04 -11.52
C SER A 299 5.52 16.21 -12.10
N LEU A 300 5.44 17.40 -11.46
CA LEU A 300 6.23 18.57 -11.87
C LEU A 300 7.74 18.30 -11.82
N ARG A 301 8.22 17.58 -10.80
CA ARG A 301 9.65 17.23 -10.69
C ARG A 301 10.10 16.30 -11.81
N ALA A 302 9.26 15.35 -12.24
CA ALA A 302 9.56 14.46 -13.35
C ALA A 302 9.58 15.25 -14.67
N GLU A 303 8.62 16.14 -14.90
CA GLU A 303 8.59 17.04 -16.07
C GLU A 303 9.84 17.92 -16.14
N LEU A 304 10.21 18.57 -15.03
CA LEU A 304 11.45 19.35 -14.95
C LEU A 304 12.68 18.49 -15.21
N PHE A 305 12.73 17.26 -14.67
CA PHE A 305 13.85 16.38 -14.95
C PHE A 305 13.95 16.09 -16.44
N ASP A 306 12.85 15.67 -17.09
CA ASP A 306 12.81 15.40 -18.53
C ASP A 306 13.21 16.63 -19.38
N GLU A 307 12.90 17.84 -18.92
CA GLU A 307 13.28 19.08 -19.61
C GLU A 307 14.79 19.40 -19.50
N TYR A 308 15.37 19.27 -18.31
CA TYR A 308 16.74 19.73 -18.03
C TYR A 308 17.79 18.64 -18.19
N TRP A 309 17.43 17.37 -17.96
CA TRP A 309 18.32 16.23 -18.08
C TRP A 309 19.10 16.22 -19.41
N PRO A 310 18.46 16.30 -20.59
CA PRO A 310 19.17 16.22 -21.87
C PRO A 310 20.15 17.38 -22.04
N LYS A 311 19.74 18.59 -21.61
CA LYS A 311 20.56 19.81 -21.69
C LYS A 311 21.84 19.68 -20.87
N ILE A 312 21.74 19.12 -19.66
CA ILE A 312 22.88 18.91 -18.76
C ILE A 312 23.80 17.81 -19.34
N HIS A 313 23.21 16.67 -19.75
CA HIS A 313 23.97 15.56 -20.31
C HIS A 313 24.74 15.97 -21.59
N GLU A 314 24.11 16.74 -22.47
CA GLU A 314 24.76 17.26 -23.68
C GLU A 314 25.92 18.21 -23.36
N ARG A 315 25.76 19.10 -22.37
CA ARG A 315 26.85 19.99 -21.92
C ARG A 315 28.05 19.20 -21.40
N LEU A 316 27.82 18.14 -20.63
CA LEU A 316 28.89 17.26 -20.15
C LEU A 316 29.59 16.52 -21.30
N LEU A 317 28.83 16.05 -22.29
CA LEU A 317 29.40 15.45 -23.52
C LEU A 317 30.31 16.42 -24.28
N ARG A 318 29.86 17.68 -24.44
CA ARG A 318 30.66 18.72 -25.10
C ARG A 318 31.94 19.00 -24.33
N LEU A 319 31.87 19.15 -23.01
CA LEU A 319 33.05 19.33 -22.15
C LEU A 319 34.03 18.16 -22.27
N GLN A 320 33.52 16.94 -22.24
CA GLN A 320 34.33 15.74 -22.42
C GLN A 320 35.06 15.74 -23.78
N SER A 321 34.36 16.10 -24.87
CA SER A 321 34.94 16.19 -26.21
C SER A 321 36.05 17.24 -26.30
N ILE A 322 35.85 18.41 -25.69
CA ILE A 322 36.87 19.47 -25.61
C ILE A 322 38.12 18.93 -24.91
N LEU A 323 37.96 18.36 -23.71
CA LEU A 323 39.07 17.84 -22.91
C LEU A 323 39.85 16.74 -23.62
N PHE A 324 39.17 15.87 -24.37
CA PHE A 324 39.84 14.85 -25.18
C PHE A 324 40.67 15.45 -26.32
N LYS A 325 40.13 16.44 -27.05
CA LYS A 325 40.84 17.10 -28.14
C LYS A 325 42.10 17.83 -27.64
N THR A 326 42.00 18.52 -26.50
CA THR A 326 43.13 19.23 -25.90
C THR A 326 44.25 18.27 -25.49
N LYS A 327 43.92 17.08 -24.95
CA LYS A 327 44.91 16.05 -24.63
C LYS A 327 45.58 15.43 -25.86
N THR A 328 44.86 15.23 -26.96
CA THR A 328 45.45 14.69 -28.19
C THR A 328 46.42 15.66 -28.86
N CYS A 329 46.14 16.97 -28.83
CA CYS A 329 47.07 17.97 -29.33
C CYS A 329 48.32 18.12 -28.47
N ALA A 330 48.19 18.04 -27.13
CA ALA A 330 49.32 18.13 -26.20
C ALA A 330 50.24 16.89 -26.20
N ARG A 331 49.84 15.78 -26.83
CA ARG A 331 50.67 14.58 -27.01
C ARG A 331 51.36 14.49 -28.38
N GLN A 332 51.07 15.42 -29.29
CA GLN A 332 51.60 15.45 -30.66
C GLN A 332 52.58 16.61 -30.90
N GLY A 333 52.75 17.52 -29.94
CA GLY A 333 53.85 18.48 -29.87
C GLY A 333 54.78 18.12 -28.73
#